data_AF-A0A7Y8PPD4-F1
#
_entry.id   AF-A0A7Y8PPD4-F1
#
_cell.length_a   1.000
_cell.length_b   1.000
_cell.length_c   1.000
_cell.angle_alpha   90.00
_cell.angle_beta   90.00
_cell.angle_gamma   90.00
#
_symmetry.space_group_name_H-M   'P 1'
#
loop_
_entity.id
_entity.type
_entity.pdbx_description
1 polymer ?
#
loop_
_entity_poly.entity_id
_entity_poly.type
_entity_poly.pdbx_seq_one_letter_code
_entity_poly.pdbx_strand_id
1 'polypeptide(L)'
;MRFTTTAVITGAKCYNNTVDGVLHNFTKIYVMTDLGDSGFGSATVEYKWGTADNIKKIQDLPFPVNANISMEIVTNGNKQMTIVHDVSPVAQK
;
A
#
# COMPACT_ATOMS: atom_id res chain seq x y z
N MET A 1 -14.69 4.92 -5.46
CA MET A 1 -15.22 3.53 -5.36
C MET A 1 -14.29 2.73 -4.46
N ARG A 2 -14.80 2.14 -3.38
CA ARG A 2 -13.99 1.33 -2.45
C ARG A 2 -14.11 -0.15 -2.79
N PHE A 3 -12.98 -0.84 -2.75
CA PHE A 3 -12.91 -2.28 -2.93
C PHE A 3 -11.81 -2.85 -2.03
N THR A 4 -11.96 -4.12 -1.66
CA THR A 4 -10.96 -4.83 -0.87
C THR A 4 -10.34 -5.90 -1.73
N THR A 5 -9.03 -6.02 -1.71
CA THR A 5 -8.29 -7.06 -2.43
C THR A 5 -7.32 -7.75 -1.48
N THR A 6 -7.16 -9.06 -1.65
CA THR A 6 -6.14 -9.83 -0.95
C THR A 6 -4.89 -9.85 -1.81
N ALA A 7 -3.78 -9.32 -1.30
CA ALA A 7 -2.54 -9.27 -2.04
C ALA A 7 -1.33 -9.45 -1.11
N VAL A 8 -0.17 -9.73 -1.73
CA VAL A 8 1.09 -9.92 -1.02
C VAL A 8 1.78 -8.58 -0.89
N ILE A 9 2.01 -8.13 0.35
CA ILE A 9 2.81 -6.94 0.64
C ILE A 9 4.27 -7.38 0.76
N THR A 10 5.11 -6.85 -0.13
CA THR A 10 6.55 -7.14 -0.17
C THR A 10 7.36 -6.18 0.71
N GLY A 11 6.80 -5.03 1.05
CA GLY A 11 7.40 -4.09 1.98
C GLY A 11 6.53 -2.86 2.23
N ALA A 12 6.98 -2.01 3.15
CA ALA A 12 6.36 -0.72 3.43
C ALA A 12 7.40 0.31 3.83
N LYS A 13 7.11 1.58 3.55
CA LYS A 13 7.92 2.71 4.02
C LYS A 13 7.01 3.81 4.56
N CYS A 14 7.43 4.45 5.63
CA CYS A 14 6.79 5.65 6.14
C CYS A 14 7.74 6.83 6.03
N TYR A 15 7.15 8.02 5.94
CA TYR A 15 7.87 9.28 6.04
C TYR A 15 7.07 10.18 6.97
N ASN A 16 7.74 10.72 7.99
CA ASN A 16 7.16 11.68 8.91
C ASN A 16 8.23 12.73 9.24
N ASN A 17 8.46 13.63 8.30
CA ASN A 17 9.42 14.70 8.50
C ASN A 17 8.98 15.98 7.76
N THR A 18 9.51 17.12 8.20
CA THR A 18 9.26 18.41 7.58
C THR A 18 10.38 18.72 6.58
N VAL A 19 10.01 19.02 5.34
CA VAL A 19 10.94 19.45 4.28
C VAL A 19 10.48 20.82 3.82
N ASP A 20 11.37 21.82 3.85
CA ASP A 20 11.08 23.20 3.42
C ASP A 20 9.83 23.82 4.06
N GLY A 21 9.58 23.51 5.34
CA GLY A 21 8.42 24.00 6.09
C GLY A 21 7.11 23.23 5.85
N VAL A 22 7.11 22.23 4.97
CA VAL A 22 5.95 21.37 4.69
C VAL A 22 6.09 20.04 5.42
N LEU A 23 5.10 19.70 6.25
CA LEU A 23 5.04 18.41 6.92
C LEU A 23 4.66 17.32 5.90
N HIS A 24 5.59 16.42 5.61
CA HIS A 24 5.32 15.22 4.85
C HIS A 24 5.07 14.07 5.81
N ASN A 25 3.80 13.71 5.96
CA ASN A 25 3.38 12.56 6.74
C ASN A 25 2.64 11.59 5.82
N PHE A 26 3.30 10.49 5.46
CA PHE A 26 2.69 9.43 4.67
C PHE A 26 3.27 8.05 4.93
N THR A 27 2.46 7.02 4.74
CA THR A 27 2.93 5.64 4.58
C THR A 27 2.67 5.18 3.15
N LYS A 28 3.57 4.36 2.62
CA LYS A 28 3.40 3.66 1.35
C LYS A 28 3.65 2.17 1.54
N ILE A 29 2.85 1.36 0.88
CA ILE A 29 2.99 -0.09 0.83
C ILE A 29 3.36 -0.52 -0.58
N TYR A 30 4.10 -1.62 -0.64
CA TYR A 30 4.58 -2.23 -1.86
C TYR A 30 3.86 -3.56 -2.02
N VAL A 31 3.05 -3.67 -3.06
CA VAL A 31 2.15 -4.81 -3.27
C VAL A 31 2.56 -5.54 -4.53
N MET A 32 2.71 -6.85 -4.44
CA MET A 32 3.02 -7.72 -5.57
C MET A 32 1.82 -7.77 -6.52
N THR A 33 2.08 -7.62 -7.81
CA THR A 33 1.07 -7.65 -8.89
C THR A 33 1.64 -8.46 -10.04
N ASP A 34 0.90 -9.45 -10.50
CA ASP A 34 1.32 -10.30 -11.60
C ASP A 34 1.38 -9.51 -12.91
N LEU A 35 2.45 -9.75 -13.66
CA LEU A 35 2.56 -9.28 -15.04
C LEU A 35 1.69 -10.23 -15.84
N GLY A 36 0.54 -9.75 -16.34
CA GLY A 36 -0.46 -10.59 -17.02
C GLY A 36 0.03 -11.24 -18.32
N ASP A 37 -0.85 -11.49 -19.29
CA ASP A 37 -0.58 -12.37 -20.44
C ASP A 37 0.66 -12.05 -21.30
N SER A 38 1.19 -10.83 -21.21
CA SER A 38 2.38 -10.38 -21.94
C SER A 38 3.68 -10.39 -21.12
N GLY A 39 3.66 -10.87 -19.88
CA GLY A 39 4.80 -10.93 -18.99
C GLY A 39 4.86 -12.21 -18.17
N PHE A 40 6.01 -12.45 -17.54
CA PHE A 40 6.22 -13.59 -16.64
C PHE A 40 6.64 -13.08 -15.25
N GLY A 41 6.07 -13.66 -14.20
CA GLY A 41 6.34 -13.28 -12.82
C GLY A 41 5.50 -12.08 -12.36
N SER A 42 6.00 -11.35 -11.38
CA SER A 42 5.24 -10.28 -10.73
C SER A 42 6.10 -9.03 -10.53
N ALA A 43 5.48 -7.86 -10.68
CA ALA A 43 6.04 -6.58 -10.32
C ALA A 43 5.57 -6.17 -8.91
N THR A 44 6.16 -5.11 -8.39
CA THR A 44 5.73 -4.50 -7.13
C THR A 44 5.21 -3.09 -7.41
N VAL A 45 3.99 -2.81 -6.99
CA VAL A 45 3.32 -1.51 -7.17
C VAL A 45 3.28 -0.77 -5.83
N GLU A 46 3.58 0.53 -5.87
CA GLU A 46 3.53 1.41 -4.70
C GLU A 46 2.14 2.01 -4.53
N TYR A 47 1.55 1.87 -3.33
CA TYR A 47 0.29 2.52 -2.96
C TYR A 47 0.44 3.38 -1.71
N LYS A 48 -0.26 4.52 -1.67
CA LYS A 48 -0.26 5.41 -0.50
C LYS A 48 -1.27 4.92 0.53
N TRP A 49 -0.81 4.69 1.76
CA TRP A 49 -1.57 4.16 2.88
C TRP A 49 -1.63 5.13 4.07
N GLY A 50 -2.21 6.31 3.83
CA GLY A 50 -2.42 7.30 4.90
C GLY A 50 -1.12 7.83 5.52
N THR A 51 -1.10 7.97 6.84
CA THR A 51 -0.02 8.57 7.66
C THR A 51 1.00 7.53 8.14
N ALA A 52 2.13 7.98 8.67
CA ALA A 52 3.22 7.17 9.19
C ALA A 52 2.79 6.18 10.29
N ASP A 53 1.78 6.49 11.09
CA ASP A 53 1.30 5.61 12.16
C ASP A 53 0.75 4.28 11.66
N ASN A 54 0.24 4.23 10.42
CA ASN A 54 -0.29 3.00 9.84
C ASN A 54 0.78 1.90 9.72
N ILE A 55 2.06 2.26 9.54
CA ILE A 55 3.13 1.27 9.39
C ILE A 55 3.24 0.34 10.60
N LYS A 56 2.87 0.81 11.79
CA LYS A 56 2.88 0.03 13.05
C LYS A 56 2.03 -1.24 12.96
N LYS A 57 1.02 -1.28 12.10
CA LYS A 57 0.17 -2.47 11.90
C LYS A 57 0.90 -3.63 11.20
N ILE A 58 1.98 -3.36 10.47
CA ILE A 58 2.70 -4.37 9.66
C ILE A 58 4.20 -4.40 9.90
N GLN A 59 4.79 -3.42 10.60
CA GLN A 59 6.24 -3.29 10.78
C GLN A 59 6.88 -4.53 11.44
N ASP A 60 6.14 -5.19 12.34
CA ASP A 60 6.61 -6.32 13.14
C ASP A 60 6.34 -7.68 12.48
N LEU A 61 5.75 -7.68 11.28
CA LEU A 61 5.41 -8.91 10.55
C LEU A 61 6.58 -9.34 9.67
N PRO A 62 6.77 -10.67 9.48
CA PRO A 62 7.71 -11.16 8.50
C PRO A 62 7.20 -10.85 7.09
N PHE A 63 7.96 -10.06 6.34
CA PHE A 63 7.70 -9.83 4.92
C PHE A 63 8.31 -10.97 4.07
N PRO A 64 7.68 -11.35 2.95
CA PRO A 64 6.40 -10.84 2.43
C PRO A 64 5.19 -11.37 3.21
N VAL A 65 4.14 -10.54 3.35
CA VAL A 65 2.93 -10.88 4.13
C VAL A 65 1.67 -10.81 3.26
N ASN A 66 0.80 -11.80 3.36
CA ASN A 66 -0.53 -11.74 2.74
C ASN A 66 -1.45 -10.83 3.58
N ALA A 67 -2.06 -9.84 2.96
CA ALA A 67 -2.96 -8.92 3.64
C ALA A 67 -4.20 -8.60 2.79
N ASN A 68 -5.31 -8.37 3.48
CA ASN A 68 -6.48 -7.73 2.90
C ASN A 68 -6.26 -6.23 2.91
N ILE A 69 -6.28 -5.64 1.71
CA ILE A 69 -6.01 -4.23 1.49
C ILE A 69 -7.31 -3.58 1.01
N SER A 70 -7.83 -2.64 1.79
CA SER A 70 -8.97 -1.83 1.41
C SER A 70 -8.48 -0.61 0.64
N MET A 71 -8.81 -0.55 -0.65
CA MET A 71 -8.38 0.48 -1.58
C MET A 71 -9.58 1.30 -2.05
N GLU A 72 -9.32 2.57 -2.34
CA GLU A 72 -10.26 3.46 -3.00
C GLU A 72 -9.62 4.06 -4.24
N ILE A 73 -10.32 3.94 -5.36
CA ILE A 73 -10.04 4.75 -6.54
C ILE A 73 -10.67 6.12 -6.33
N VAL A 74 -9.83 7.15 -6.26
CA VAL A 74 -10.20 8.56 -6.20
C VAL A 74 -9.78 9.26 -7.49
N THR A 75 -10.62 10.16 -8.00
CA THR A 75 -10.34 10.94 -9.20
C THR A 75 -10.54 12.41 -8.89
N ASN A 76 -9.56 13.26 -9.23
CA ASN A 76 -9.65 14.72 -9.04
C ASN A 76 -9.86 15.46 -10.37
N GLY A 77 -10.73 14.94 -11.25
CA GLY A 77 -11.02 15.49 -12.58
C GLY A 77 -9.88 15.39 -13.61
N ASN A 78 -8.62 15.35 -13.18
CA ASN A 78 -7.42 15.32 -14.03
C ASN A 78 -6.65 13.98 -13.89
N LYS A 79 -6.59 13.42 -12.69
CA LYS A 79 -5.86 12.16 -12.41
C LYS A 79 -6.71 11.22 -11.56
N GLN A 80 -6.59 9.94 -11.88
CA GLN A 80 -7.08 8.83 -11.07
C GLN A 80 -5.92 8.31 -10.20
N MET A 81 -6.17 8.15 -8.91
CA MET A 81 -5.20 7.60 -7.95
C MET A 81 -5.86 6.53 -7.11
N THR A 82 -5.11 5.50 -6.77
CA THR A 82 -5.54 4.48 -5.82
C THR A 82 -4.93 4.78 -4.47
N ILE A 83 -5.77 4.99 -3.47
CA ILE A 83 -5.37 5.20 -2.08
C ILE A 83 -5.77 3.98 -1.24
N VAL A 84 -4.92 3.60 -0.29
CA VAL A 84 -5.20 2.53 0.66
C VAL A 84 -5.73 3.16 1.94
N HIS A 85 -6.86 2.66 2.41
CA HIS A 85 -7.50 3.09 3.66
C HIS A 85 -7.12 2.17 4.82
N ASP A 86 -7.14 0.86 4.58
CA ASP A 86 -6.83 -0.13 5.61
C ASP A 86 -6.03 -1.30 5.04
N VAL A 87 -5.17 -1.86 5.90
CA VAL A 87 -4.42 -3.08 5.63
C VAL A 87 -4.60 -3.97 6.85
N SER A 88 -5.16 -5.14 6.61
CA SER A 88 -5.40 -6.16 7.61
C SER A 88 -4.63 -7.42 7.21
N PRO A 89 -3.52 -7.77 7.89
CA PRO A 89 -2.79 -9.01 7.64
C PRO A 89 -3.71 -10.22 7.74
N VAL A 90 -3.62 -11.13 6.78
CA VAL A 90 -4.29 -12.42 6.86
C VAL A 90 -3.34 -13.33 7.63
N ALA A 91 -3.77 -13.78 8.82
CA ALA A 91 -2.99 -14.75 9.59
C ALA A 91 -2.68 -15.96 8.69
N GLN A 92 -1.40 -16.18 8.39
CA GLN A 92 -0.96 -17.44 7.78
C GLN A 92 -1.22 -18.53 8.83
N LYS A 93 -2.19 -19.39 8.54
CA LYS A 93 -2.44 -20.62 9.31
C LYS A 93 -1.29 -21.60 9.16
#